data_AF-A0AAW9EC09-F1
#
_entry.id   AF-A0AAW9EC09-F1
#
_cell.length_a   1.000
_cell.length_b   1.000
_cell.length_c   1.000
_cell.angle_alpha   90.00
_cell.angle_beta   90.00
_cell.angle_gamma   90.00
#
_symmetry.space_group_name_H-M   'P 1'
#
loop_
_entity.id
_entity.type
_entity.pdbx_description
1 polymer ?
#
loop_
_entity_poly.entity_id
_entity_poly.type
_entity_poly.pdbx_seq_one_letter_code
_entity_poly.pdbx_strand_id
1 'polypeptide(L)'
;PWGEHYREALEYQLNPWFAKMYGFHLLKVGNLSAEIDSEACAVSHQVNVSLQGSPMQVTADPLHLPFADKSVDVCLLAHTLP
;
A
#
# COMPACT_ATOMS: atom_id res chain seq x y z
N PRO A 1 -20.55 4.70 2.90
CA PRO A 1 -20.92 3.82 4.04
C PRO A 1 -20.25 2.43 4.04
N TRP A 2 -19.95 1.82 2.88
CA TRP A 2 -19.37 0.46 2.80
C TRP A 2 -17.84 0.39 2.71
N GLY A 3 -17.16 1.54 2.84
CA GLY A 3 -15.70 1.63 2.67
C GLY A 3 -14.93 0.76 3.68
N GLU A 4 -15.30 0.81 4.96
CA GLU A 4 -14.67 -0.01 6.00
C GLU A 4 -14.82 -1.50 5.74
N HIS A 5 -16.03 -1.97 5.41
CA HIS A 5 -16.25 -3.38 5.10
C HIS A 5 -15.50 -3.83 3.85
N TYR A 6 -15.34 -2.94 2.87
CA TYR A 6 -14.53 -3.22 1.69
C TYR A 6 -13.04 -3.35 2.05
N ARG A 7 -12.52 -2.45 2.88
CA ARG A 7 -11.16 -2.50 3.43
C ARG A 7 -10.91 -3.78 4.23
N GLU A 8 -11.80 -4.12 5.18
CA GLU A 8 -11.72 -5.34 5.99
C GLU A 8 -11.74 -6.61 5.14
N ALA A 9 -12.57 -6.64 4.08
CA ALA A 9 -12.61 -7.77 3.15
C ALA A 9 -11.28 -7.91 2.37
N LEU A 10 -10.66 -6.78 1.97
CA LEU A 10 -9.34 -6.79 1.33
C LEU A 10 -8.27 -7.30 2.30
N GLU A 11 -8.23 -6.80 3.53
CA GLU A 11 -7.29 -7.23 4.57
C GLU A 11 -7.39 -8.73 4.83
N TYR A 12 -8.61 -9.25 5.00
CA TYR A 12 -8.85 -10.68 5.20
C TYR A 12 -8.26 -11.53 4.06
N GLN A 13 -8.43 -11.08 2.81
CA GLN A 13 -7.91 -11.79 1.64
C GLN A 13 -6.39 -11.63 1.46
N LEU A 14 -5.82 -10.47 1.84
CA LEU A 14 -4.41 -10.16 1.66
C LEU A 14 -3.50 -10.73 2.77
N ASN A 15 -4.01 -10.86 4.00
CA ASN A 15 -3.22 -11.32 5.15
C ASN A 15 -2.43 -12.64 4.91
N PRO A 16 -3.02 -13.70 4.32
CA PRO A 16 -2.28 -14.92 4.02
C PRO A 16 -1.14 -14.74 3.00
N TRP A 17 -1.19 -13.67 2.20
CA TRP A 17 -0.18 -13.34 1.19
C TRP A 17 0.90 -12.42 1.74
N PHE A 18 0.58 -11.51 2.65
CA PHE A 18 1.55 -10.61 3.26
C PHE A 18 2.72 -11.37 3.93
N ALA A 19 2.43 -12.50 4.59
CA ALA A 19 3.45 -13.36 5.19
C ALA A 19 4.40 -14.02 4.17
N LYS A 20 4.04 -14.01 2.87
CA LYS A 20 4.81 -14.62 1.78
C LYS A 20 5.54 -13.57 0.92
N MET A 21 5.34 -12.28 1.21
CA MET A 21 6.03 -11.20 0.52
C MET A 21 7.37 -10.93 1.21
N TYR A 22 8.43 -10.77 0.41
CA TYR A 22 9.78 -10.56 0.88
C TYR A 22 10.42 -9.38 0.15
N GLY A 23 11.32 -8.68 0.82
CA GLY A 23 11.97 -7.48 0.31
C GLY A 23 12.33 -6.52 1.44
N PHE A 24 12.76 -5.33 1.08
CA PHE A 24 13.06 -4.24 1.99
C PHE A 24 11.99 -3.16 1.96
N HIS A 25 11.43 -2.86 0.78
CA HIS A 25 10.53 -1.72 0.56
C HIS A 25 9.15 -2.17 0.08
N LEU A 26 8.12 -1.82 0.86
CA LEU A 26 6.72 -1.94 0.48
C LEU A 26 6.15 -0.54 0.25
N LEU A 27 5.61 -0.32 -0.95
CA LEU A 27 4.95 0.93 -1.32
C LEU A 27 3.43 0.74 -1.41
N LYS A 28 2.68 1.50 -0.60
CA LYS A 28 1.21 1.52 -0.59
C LYS A 28 0.75 2.75 -1.35
N VAL A 29 0.19 2.55 -2.54
CA VAL A 29 -0.16 3.63 -3.46
C VAL A 29 -1.66 3.89 -3.39
N GLY A 30 -2.07 5.12 -3.11
CA GLY A 30 -3.47 5.52 -2.97
C GLY A 30 -4.01 5.39 -1.53
N ASN A 31 -5.13 6.06 -1.28
CA ASN A 31 -5.68 6.23 0.07
C ASN A 31 -6.15 4.91 0.67
N LEU A 32 -6.89 4.10 -0.10
CA LEU A 32 -7.35 2.80 0.39
C LEU A 32 -6.16 1.87 0.68
N SER A 33 -5.14 1.87 -0.18
CA SER A 33 -3.93 1.08 0.08
C SER A 33 -3.31 1.48 1.39
N ALA A 34 -3.19 2.77 1.69
CA ALA A 34 -2.57 3.27 2.92
C ALA A 34 -3.31 2.84 4.19
N GLU A 35 -4.64 2.73 4.12
CA GLU A 35 -5.51 2.33 5.24
C GLU A 35 -5.51 0.81 5.50
N ILE A 36 -5.15 -0.01 4.51
CA ILE A 36 -5.08 -1.47 4.67
C ILE A 36 -4.04 -1.83 5.74
N ASP A 37 -4.43 -2.59 6.75
CA ASP A 37 -3.50 -3.18 7.70
C ASP A 37 -2.58 -4.19 7.01
N SER A 38 -1.27 -3.92 7.10
CA SER A 38 -0.20 -4.71 6.51
C SER A 38 0.84 -5.13 7.56
N GLU A 39 0.46 -5.20 8.84
CA GLU A 39 1.32 -5.68 9.93
C GLU A 39 1.77 -7.13 9.74
N ALA A 40 0.96 -7.96 9.08
CA ALA A 40 1.32 -9.34 8.74
C ALA A 40 2.41 -9.44 7.66
N CYS A 41 2.80 -8.32 7.03
CA CYS A 41 3.84 -8.32 6.00
C CYS A 41 5.23 -8.31 6.61
N ALA A 42 6.10 -9.20 6.13
CA ALA A 42 7.49 -9.28 6.61
C ALA A 42 8.35 -8.08 6.17
N VAL A 43 7.89 -7.29 5.19
CA VAL A 43 8.60 -6.11 4.70
C VAL A 43 8.40 -4.96 5.70
N SER A 44 9.48 -4.61 6.40
CA SER A 44 9.44 -3.66 7.52
C SER A 44 9.34 -2.20 7.09
N HIS A 45 10.00 -1.81 5.99
CA HIS A 45 9.97 -0.43 5.52
C HIS A 45 8.78 -0.23 4.58
N GLN A 46 7.68 0.27 5.15
CA GLN A 46 6.43 0.52 4.45
C GLN A 46 6.18 2.01 4.30
N VAL A 47 5.89 2.45 3.08
CA VAL A 47 5.68 3.85 2.73
C VAL A 47 4.32 4.01 2.04
N ASN A 48 3.49 4.94 2.50
CA ASN A 48 2.25 5.34 1.85
C ASN A 48 2.49 6.56 0.95
N VAL A 49 2.00 6.47 -0.28
CA VAL A 49 2.06 7.54 -1.26
C VAL A 49 0.69 7.80 -1.87
N SER A 50 0.26 9.06 -1.89
CA SER A 50 -0.92 9.48 -2.64
C SER A 50 -0.88 10.97 -2.95
N LEU A 51 -1.81 11.46 -3.77
CA LEU A 51 -1.96 12.89 -4.06
C LEU A 51 -2.43 13.70 -2.84
N GLN A 52 -3.15 13.07 -1.91
CA GLN A 52 -3.76 13.73 -0.74
C GLN A 52 -4.35 12.69 0.22
N GLY A 53 -4.46 13.04 1.50
CA GLY A 53 -5.12 12.21 2.51
C GLY A 53 -4.19 11.90 3.67
N SER A 54 -4.65 11.02 4.56
CA SER A 54 -3.92 10.57 5.73
C SER A 54 -4.10 9.05 5.85
N PRO A 55 -3.06 8.29 6.26
CA PRO A 55 -1.76 8.73 6.75
C PRO A 55 -0.64 8.62 5.68
N MET A 56 -0.46 9.64 4.83
CA MET A 56 0.57 9.61 3.78
C MET A 56 1.94 10.05 4.32
N GLN A 57 3.00 9.33 3.95
CA GLN A 57 4.38 9.79 4.16
C GLN A 57 4.91 10.59 2.97
N VAL A 58 4.44 10.27 1.75
CA VAL A 58 4.86 10.94 0.52
C VAL A 58 3.64 11.44 -0.25
N THR A 59 3.64 12.72 -0.60
CA THR A 59 2.60 13.30 -1.47
C THR A 59 3.11 13.36 -2.90
N ALA A 60 2.56 12.53 -3.80
CA ALA A 60 2.94 12.49 -5.20
C ALA A 60 1.85 11.89 -6.09
N ASP A 61 1.95 12.18 -7.39
CA ASP A 61 1.14 11.52 -8.42
C ASP A 61 1.57 10.03 -8.54
N PRO A 62 0.65 9.06 -8.41
CA PRO A 62 0.92 7.64 -8.62
C PRO A 62 1.54 7.30 -9.99
N LEU A 63 1.34 8.14 -11.01
CA LEU A 63 1.95 7.97 -12.32
C LEU A 63 3.38 8.53 -12.41
N HIS A 64 3.80 9.34 -11.43
CA HIS A 64 5.09 10.01 -11.38
C HIS A 64 5.71 9.85 -9.99
N LEU A 65 5.95 8.60 -9.60
CA LEU A 65 6.46 8.25 -8.28
C LEU A 65 7.87 8.82 -8.02
N PRO A 66 8.10 9.49 -6.88
CA PRO A 66 9.38 10.12 -6.55
C PRO A 66 10.35 9.13 -5.88
N PHE A 67 10.37 7.88 -6.36
CA PHE A 67 11.26 6.82 -5.86
C PHE A 67 12.28 6.46 -6.95
N ALA A 68 13.45 6.00 -6.53
CA ALA A 68 14.48 5.58 -7.46
C ALA A 68 14.02 4.35 -8.27
N ASP A 69 14.49 4.22 -9.50
CA ASP A 69 14.22 3.04 -10.32
C ASP A 69 14.70 1.76 -9.58
N LYS A 70 13.90 0.70 -9.66
CA LYS A 70 14.17 -0.61 -9.03
C LYS A 70 14.40 -0.56 -7.51
N SER A 71 13.80 0.41 -6.81
CA SER A 71 13.95 0.54 -5.35
C SER A 71 12.81 -0.06 -4.52
N VAL A 72 11.77 -0.61 -5.15
CA VAL A 72 10.58 -1.14 -4.48
C VAL A 72 10.44 -2.62 -4.78
N ASP A 73 10.26 -3.43 -3.73
CA ASP A 73 10.12 -4.88 -3.84
C ASP A 73 8.64 -5.30 -3.91
N VAL A 74 7.77 -4.57 -3.19
CA VAL A 74 6.34 -4.86 -3.08
C VAL A 74 5.54 -3.58 -3.30
N CYS A 75 4.50 -3.64 -4.14
CA CYS A 75 3.54 -2.55 -4.32
C CYS A 75 2.13 -3.04 -4.00
N LEU A 76 1.40 -2.25 -3.20
CA LEU A 76 -0.03 -2.43 -2.95
C LEU A 76 -0.82 -1.30 -3.64
N LEU A 77 -1.72 -1.68 -4.56
CA LEU A 77 -2.55 -0.78 -5.35
C LEU A 77 -4.04 -1.14 -5.24
N ALA A 78 -4.63 -0.97 -4.06
CA ALA A 78 -6.06 -1.15 -3.85
C ALA A 78 -6.84 0.02 -4.46
N HIS A 79 -7.68 -0.24 -5.46
CA HIS A 79 -8.53 0.76 -6.11
C HIS A 79 -7.78 2.01 -6.62
N THR A 80 -6.58 1.79 -7.18
CA THR A 80 -5.65 2.88 -7.55
C THR A 80 -5.28 2.89 -9.04
N LEU A 81 -5.60 1.81 -9.77
CA LEU A 81 -5.47 1.77 -11.22
C LEU A 81 -6.77 2.30 -11.87
N PRO A 82 -6.68 3.14 -12.92
CA PRO A 82 -7.84 3.65 -13.65
C PRO A 82 -8.62 2.56 -14.39
#